data_AF-A0A7S1BEL2-F1
#
_entry.id   AF-A0A7S1BEL2-F1
#
_cell.length_a   1.000
_cell.length_b   1.000
_cell.length_c   1.000
_cell.angle_alpha   90.00
_cell.angle_beta   90.00
_cell.angle_gamma   90.00
#
_symmetry.space_group_name_H-M   'P 1'
#
loop_
_entity.id
_entity.type
_entity.pdbx_description
1 polymer ?
#
loop_
_entity_poly.entity_id
_entity_poly.type
_entity_poly.pdbx_seq_one_letter_code
_entity_poly.pdbx_strand_id
1 'polypeptide(L)'
;PERKTTLFSPNMILDVFPKIITTFAVLLSDEGISASRKSFDGLIRIHRLFLALVNEYPRLMVEAKNRLKKFVLDEKNRTKAACPNLGSILPLLMIIDQEAFKWANLRSAYLSESFDRAVLWVCKKYPKLENLKSVTTGEARDLEINERLTLTWNAMLVNARLTMFHVYFLHNFCKGTTAERIHKHDCIFGISELEEIPPLDDEGIPALAQPKNLKEFSFFHFGEKIKLIFSVSTWQHFFRLMGVRGPATRADMDKMLKTCVQNSRKKRYHKAGMDFSRVQASGTSKILSRGQTYSASSGLKNVVFHNSWTYERGREYLDASCLLYNNTKLVHTFDYMSRRDDTGAVLHSGDVMRDGGGTHTIRINLQKLAPEISSCVFVLSSYKTTLANILTTSISCSDEDKGPNTAPLCTYDLDAHDKIS
;
A
#
# COMPACT_ATOMS: atom_id res chain seq x y z
N PRO A 1 3.36 10.55 16.35
CA PRO A 1 3.20 11.65 15.37
C PRO A 1 4.53 12.33 15.04
N GLU A 2 4.83 12.61 13.75
CA GLU A 2 6.10 13.20 13.28
C GLU A 2 6.48 14.52 13.98
N ARG A 3 5.49 15.26 14.47
CA ARG A 3 5.69 16.56 15.15
C ARG A 3 5.76 16.50 16.68
N LYS A 4 5.66 15.32 17.30
CA LYS A 4 5.76 15.12 18.77
C LYS A 4 4.94 16.12 19.61
N THR A 5 3.75 16.49 19.14
CA THR A 5 2.83 17.41 19.83
C THR A 5 1.41 16.86 19.79
N THR A 6 0.61 17.22 20.78
CA THR A 6 -0.84 16.92 20.88
C THR A 6 -1.69 18.05 20.34
N LEU A 7 -1.11 19.23 20.08
CA LEU A 7 -1.82 20.39 19.55
C LEU A 7 -1.89 20.33 18.02
N PHE A 8 -3.06 20.65 17.48
CA PHE A 8 -3.25 20.75 16.04
C PHE A 8 -2.45 21.92 15.45
N SER A 9 -1.76 21.66 14.34
CA SER A 9 -1.15 22.69 13.50
C SER A 9 -1.54 22.39 12.06
N PRO A 10 -2.03 23.37 11.26
CA PRO A 10 -2.50 23.13 9.89
C PRO A 10 -1.51 22.36 9.01
N ASN A 11 -0.20 22.58 9.18
CA ASN A 11 0.82 21.85 8.40
C ASN A 11 0.77 20.32 8.56
N MET A 12 0.16 19.80 9.64
CA MET A 12 -0.06 18.37 9.83
C MET A 12 -0.95 17.78 8.73
N ILE A 13 -1.83 18.59 8.12
CA ILE A 13 -2.70 18.16 7.02
C ILE A 13 -1.83 17.68 5.84
N LEU A 14 -0.76 18.40 5.50
CA LEU A 14 0.20 18.02 4.46
C LEU A 14 1.08 16.82 4.84
N ASP A 15 1.09 16.43 6.11
CA ASP A 15 1.84 15.27 6.61
C ASP A 15 0.96 14.01 6.68
N VAL A 16 -0.37 14.16 6.67
CA VAL A 16 -1.37 13.09 6.83
C VAL A 16 -2.13 12.79 5.53
N PHE A 17 -2.76 13.78 4.91
CA PHE A 17 -3.64 13.56 3.74
C PHE A 17 -2.90 12.96 2.54
N PRO A 18 -1.67 13.40 2.19
CA PRO A 18 -0.90 12.73 1.17
C PRO A 18 -0.61 11.26 1.47
N LYS A 19 -0.42 10.89 2.74
CA LYS A 19 -0.24 9.48 3.13
C LYS A 19 -1.53 8.70 2.96
N ILE A 20 -2.67 9.25 3.38
CA ILE A 20 -3.98 8.61 3.18
C ILE A 20 -4.22 8.32 1.69
N ILE A 21 -4.06 9.33 0.81
CA ILE A 21 -4.25 9.19 -0.63
C ILE A 21 -3.25 8.19 -1.23
N THR A 22 -1.98 8.25 -0.80
CA THR A 22 -0.96 7.31 -1.27
C THR A 22 -1.30 5.87 -0.87
N THR A 23 -1.69 5.65 0.39
CA THR A 23 -2.11 4.33 0.89
C THR A 23 -3.32 3.82 0.11
N PHE A 24 -4.30 4.68 -0.15
CA PHE A 24 -5.46 4.33 -0.95
C PHE A 24 -5.06 3.85 -2.36
N ALA A 25 -4.16 4.58 -3.01
CA ALA A 25 -3.64 4.22 -4.33
C ALA A 25 -2.79 2.94 -4.32
N VAL A 26 -2.06 2.67 -3.22
CA VAL A 26 -1.33 1.40 -3.03
C VAL A 26 -2.31 0.24 -2.93
N LEU A 27 -3.35 0.36 -2.07
CA LEU A 27 -4.37 -0.67 -1.88
C LEU A 27 -5.15 -0.97 -3.16
N LEU A 28 -5.38 0.04 -4.02
CA LEU A 28 -5.93 -0.19 -5.34
C LEU A 28 -4.94 -0.88 -6.29
N SER A 29 -3.63 -0.61 -6.16
CA SER A 29 -2.60 -1.11 -7.08
C SER A 29 -2.13 -2.53 -6.78
N ASP A 30 -2.21 -2.94 -5.51
CA ASP A 30 -1.89 -4.29 -5.02
C ASP A 30 -3.12 -5.18 -4.80
N GLU A 31 -4.30 -4.71 -5.22
CA GLU A 31 -5.58 -5.40 -5.12
C GLU A 31 -6.05 -5.63 -3.67
N GLY A 32 -5.50 -4.89 -2.70
CA GLY A 32 -6.00 -4.84 -1.32
C GLY A 32 -7.40 -4.22 -1.20
N ILE A 33 -7.80 -3.38 -2.14
CA ILE A 33 -9.16 -2.83 -2.29
C ILE A 33 -9.62 -2.99 -3.74
N SER A 34 -10.86 -3.41 -3.95
CA SER A 34 -11.46 -3.48 -5.29
C SER A 34 -11.77 -2.10 -5.84
N ALA A 35 -11.71 -1.93 -7.17
CA ALA A 35 -12.14 -0.71 -7.87
C ALA A 35 -13.68 -0.59 -7.90
N SER A 36 -14.28 -0.56 -6.71
CA SER A 36 -15.72 -0.49 -6.48
C SER A 36 -16.21 0.96 -6.39
N ARG A 37 -17.54 1.14 -6.44
CA ARG A 37 -18.18 2.45 -6.22
C ARG A 37 -17.79 3.05 -4.87
N LYS A 38 -17.77 2.22 -3.81
CA LYS A 38 -17.35 2.63 -2.47
C LYS A 38 -15.92 3.17 -2.45
N SER A 39 -15.01 2.52 -3.18
CA SER A 39 -13.62 2.95 -3.29
C SER A 39 -13.51 4.28 -4.06
N PHE A 40 -14.25 4.40 -5.16
CA PHE A 40 -14.32 5.63 -5.93
C PHE A 40 -14.82 6.80 -5.06
N ASP A 41 -16.00 6.66 -4.45
CA ASP A 41 -16.59 7.70 -3.61
C ASP A 41 -15.69 8.05 -2.42
N GLY A 42 -15.09 7.04 -1.78
CA GLY A 42 -14.16 7.22 -0.67
C GLY A 42 -12.99 8.13 -1.05
N LEU A 43 -12.38 7.90 -2.21
CA LEU A 43 -11.27 8.73 -2.68
C LEU A 43 -11.72 10.16 -3.02
N ILE A 44 -12.85 10.31 -3.71
CA ILE A 44 -13.41 11.62 -4.04
C ILE A 44 -13.73 12.41 -2.75
N ARG A 45 -14.27 11.75 -1.71
CA ARG A 45 -14.51 12.38 -0.39
C ARG A 45 -13.20 12.80 0.29
N ILE A 46 -12.18 11.95 0.30
CA ILE A 46 -10.86 12.27 0.88
C ILE A 46 -10.25 13.48 0.15
N HIS A 47 -10.31 13.52 -1.17
CA HIS A 47 -9.78 14.62 -1.95
C HIS A 47 -10.59 15.92 -1.75
N ARG A 48 -11.93 15.84 -1.72
CA ARG A 48 -12.80 16.99 -1.41
C ARG A 48 -12.51 17.57 -0.03
N LEU A 49 -12.32 16.72 0.98
CA LEU A 49 -11.92 17.16 2.33
C LEU A 49 -10.53 17.81 2.30
N PHE A 50 -9.59 17.29 1.52
CA PHE A 50 -8.27 17.90 1.40
C PHE A 50 -8.35 19.31 0.78
N LEU A 51 -9.17 19.48 -0.26
CA LEU A 51 -9.44 20.80 -0.87
C LEU A 51 -10.12 21.76 0.13
N ALA A 52 -11.10 21.28 0.89
CA ALA A 52 -11.79 22.08 1.90
C ALA A 52 -10.82 22.59 2.99
N LEU A 53 -9.93 21.73 3.48
CA LEU A 53 -8.90 22.09 4.45
C LEU A 53 -7.88 23.09 3.88
N VAL A 54 -7.54 22.99 2.60
CA VAL A 54 -6.65 23.94 1.93
C VAL A 54 -7.33 25.30 1.74
N ASN A 55 -8.64 25.31 1.49
CA ASN A 55 -9.44 26.53 1.44
C ASN A 55 -9.55 27.20 2.82
N GLU A 56 -9.73 26.41 3.89
CA GLU A 56 -9.75 26.89 5.28
C GLU A 56 -8.38 27.42 5.74
N TYR A 57 -7.29 26.78 5.31
CA TYR A 57 -5.91 27.15 5.65
C TYR A 57 -5.07 27.48 4.39
N PRO A 58 -5.22 28.66 3.77
CA PRO A 58 -4.57 29.00 2.50
C PRO A 58 -3.03 28.90 2.50
N ARG A 59 -2.39 29.05 3.67
CA ARG A 59 -0.93 28.85 3.83
C ARG A 59 -0.46 27.45 3.38
N LEU A 60 -1.35 26.45 3.41
CA LEU A 60 -1.04 25.10 2.94
C LEU A 60 -0.74 25.05 1.44
N MET A 61 -1.39 25.87 0.61
CA MET A 61 -1.05 25.95 -0.82
C MET A 61 0.38 26.46 -1.03
N VAL A 62 0.76 27.49 -0.27
CA VAL A 62 2.10 28.08 -0.35
C VAL A 62 3.16 27.04 0.06
N GLU A 63 2.92 26.35 1.17
CA GLU A 63 3.83 25.30 1.66
C GLU A 63 3.92 24.11 0.69
N ALA A 64 2.79 23.60 0.19
CA ALA A 64 2.79 22.50 -0.78
C ALA A 64 3.52 22.89 -2.07
N LYS A 65 3.31 24.11 -2.59
CA LYS A 65 4.04 24.65 -3.75
C LYS A 65 5.54 24.76 -3.47
N ASN A 66 5.93 25.19 -2.28
CA ASN A 66 7.34 25.27 -1.89
C ASN A 66 7.99 23.89 -1.82
N ARG A 67 7.32 22.88 -1.25
CA ARG A 67 7.79 21.49 -1.24
C ARG A 67 8.00 20.95 -2.66
N LEU A 68 7.03 21.17 -3.55
CA LEU A 68 7.11 20.77 -4.96
C LEU A 68 8.26 21.46 -5.71
N LYS A 69 8.42 22.77 -5.53
CA LYS A 69 9.53 23.53 -6.14
C LYS A 69 10.88 23.07 -5.64
N LYS A 70 11.06 22.93 -4.32
CA LYS A 70 12.33 22.43 -3.73
C LYS A 70 12.66 21.03 -4.26
N PHE A 71 11.66 20.16 -4.35
CA PHE A 71 11.81 18.81 -4.90
C PHE A 71 12.31 18.86 -6.35
N VAL A 72 11.77 19.75 -7.20
CA VAL A 72 12.21 19.87 -8.60
C VAL A 72 13.58 20.55 -8.73
N LEU A 73 13.87 21.59 -7.95
CA LEU A 73 15.07 22.41 -8.14
C LEU A 73 16.36 21.76 -7.63
N ASP A 74 16.30 21.01 -6.53
CA ASP A 74 17.51 20.46 -5.89
C ASP A 74 17.34 18.98 -5.56
N GLU A 75 18.26 18.16 -6.09
CA GLU A 75 18.32 16.72 -5.88
C GLU A 75 18.40 16.34 -4.39
N LYS A 76 19.01 17.16 -3.53
CA LYS A 76 19.09 16.89 -2.09
C LYS A 76 17.71 16.77 -1.43
N ASN A 77 16.74 17.56 -1.91
CA ASN A 77 15.35 17.53 -1.43
C ASN A 77 14.56 16.31 -1.91
N ARG A 78 15.11 15.52 -2.84
CA ARG A 78 14.49 14.29 -3.37
C ARG A 78 14.93 13.05 -2.61
N THR A 79 15.98 13.13 -1.79
CA THR A 79 16.56 11.98 -1.10
C THR A 79 15.65 11.42 0.00
N LYS A 80 15.86 10.17 0.42
CA LYS A 80 15.07 9.55 1.51
C LYS A 80 15.17 10.32 2.83
N ALA A 81 16.24 11.09 3.05
CA ALA A 81 16.38 11.96 4.22
C ALA A 81 15.43 13.16 4.19
N ALA A 82 15.30 13.83 3.04
CA ALA A 82 14.46 15.02 2.90
C ALA A 82 13.00 14.70 2.54
N CYS A 83 12.78 13.60 1.81
CA CYS A 83 11.46 13.13 1.37
C CYS A 83 11.34 11.62 1.69
N PRO A 84 11.05 11.23 2.93
CA PRO A 84 11.05 9.81 3.33
C PRO A 84 10.08 8.94 2.52
N ASN A 85 8.88 9.47 2.25
CA ASN A 85 7.89 8.85 1.38
C ASN A 85 7.81 9.62 0.06
N LEU A 86 8.26 9.00 -1.04
CA LEU A 86 8.20 9.64 -2.34
C LEU A 86 6.75 9.78 -2.85
N GLY A 87 5.88 8.81 -2.52
CA GLY A 87 4.48 8.82 -2.94
C GLY A 87 3.71 10.03 -2.41
N SER A 88 4.07 10.56 -1.23
CA SER A 88 3.40 11.72 -0.65
C SER A 88 3.61 13.04 -1.41
N ILE A 89 4.54 13.08 -2.39
CA ILE A 89 4.72 14.29 -3.20
C ILE A 89 3.64 14.44 -4.27
N LEU A 90 3.10 13.35 -4.81
CA LEU A 90 2.11 13.40 -5.90
C LEU A 90 0.77 13.98 -5.43
N PRO A 91 0.23 13.62 -4.24
CA PRO A 91 -1.00 14.23 -3.74
C PRO A 91 -0.92 15.73 -3.50
N LEU A 92 0.29 16.30 -3.32
CA LEU A 92 0.43 17.76 -3.23
C LEU A 92 0.00 18.46 -4.53
N LEU A 93 0.17 17.82 -5.70
CA LEU A 93 -0.32 18.36 -6.96
C LEU A 93 -1.86 18.42 -7.02
N MET A 94 -2.55 17.60 -6.22
CA MET A 94 -4.02 17.53 -6.23
C MET A 94 -4.67 18.79 -5.61
N ILE A 95 -3.92 19.56 -4.83
CA ILE A 95 -4.41 20.78 -4.16
C ILE A 95 -3.80 22.08 -4.70
N ILE A 96 -2.87 22.01 -5.65
CA ILE A 96 -2.25 23.21 -6.26
C ILE A 96 -2.93 23.51 -7.59
N ASP A 97 -3.25 24.79 -7.82
CA ASP A 97 -3.79 25.25 -9.10
C ASP A 97 -2.85 24.91 -10.26
N GLN A 98 -3.43 24.39 -11.35
CA GLN A 98 -2.65 23.81 -12.44
C GLN A 98 -1.75 24.82 -13.16
N GLU A 99 -2.15 26.10 -13.19
CA GLU A 99 -1.34 27.20 -13.72
C GLU A 99 -0.09 27.46 -12.88
N ALA A 100 -0.20 27.28 -11.55
CA ALA A 100 0.90 27.51 -10.64
C ALA A 100 1.94 26.39 -10.68
N PHE A 101 1.50 25.14 -10.81
CA PHE A 101 2.37 23.96 -10.90
C PHE A 101 1.60 22.73 -11.38
N LYS A 102 2.14 21.97 -12.35
CA LYS A 102 1.50 20.78 -12.92
C LYS A 102 2.44 19.59 -13.02
N TRP A 103 1.88 18.40 -13.29
CA TRP A 103 2.63 17.15 -13.48
C TRP A 103 3.82 17.30 -14.45
N ALA A 104 3.64 18.07 -15.53
CA ALA A 104 4.71 18.33 -16.51
C ALA A 104 5.97 18.96 -15.88
N ASN A 105 5.83 19.75 -14.82
CA ASN A 105 6.96 20.34 -14.09
C ASN A 105 7.66 19.33 -13.16
N LEU A 106 6.91 18.35 -12.62
CA LEU A 106 7.41 17.39 -11.62
C LEU A 106 7.98 16.11 -12.24
N ARG A 107 7.39 15.65 -13.34
CA ARG A 107 7.52 14.27 -13.84
C ARG A 107 8.95 13.77 -14.02
N SER A 108 9.86 14.60 -14.53
CA SER A 108 11.25 14.18 -14.74
C SER A 108 11.98 13.93 -13.42
N ALA A 109 11.88 14.88 -12.47
CA ALA A 109 12.48 14.76 -11.15
C ALA A 109 11.88 13.59 -10.36
N TYR A 110 10.55 13.43 -10.40
CA TYR A 110 9.85 12.35 -9.71
C TYR A 110 10.20 10.98 -10.27
N LEU A 111 10.12 10.80 -11.59
CA LEU A 111 10.40 9.51 -12.21
C LEU A 111 11.86 9.12 -11.99
N SER A 112 12.83 10.03 -12.21
CA SER A 112 14.24 9.73 -11.94
C SER A 112 14.45 9.23 -10.51
N GLU A 113 13.91 9.94 -9.51
CA GLU A 113 14.05 9.55 -8.10
C GLU A 113 13.31 8.24 -7.77
N SER A 114 12.13 8.04 -8.35
CA SER A 114 11.34 6.82 -8.18
C SER A 114 12.09 5.59 -8.69
N PHE A 115 12.71 5.68 -9.87
CA PHE A 115 13.50 4.58 -10.41
C PHE A 115 14.75 4.31 -9.57
N ASP A 116 15.48 5.34 -9.14
CA ASP A 116 16.66 5.19 -8.29
C ASP A 116 16.33 4.51 -6.94
N ARG A 117 15.21 4.89 -6.31
CA ARG A 117 14.75 4.26 -5.06
C ARG A 117 14.25 2.84 -5.25
N ALA A 118 13.60 2.56 -6.37
CA ALA A 118 13.06 1.23 -6.66
C ALA A 118 14.15 0.16 -6.74
N VAL A 119 15.39 0.53 -7.11
CA VAL A 119 16.52 -0.41 -7.22
C VAL A 119 16.71 -1.27 -5.97
N LEU A 120 16.54 -0.73 -4.77
CA LEU A 120 16.68 -1.52 -3.53
C LEU A 120 15.71 -2.71 -3.52
N TRP A 121 14.45 -2.48 -3.88
CA TRP A 121 13.40 -3.50 -3.91
C TRP A 121 13.54 -4.43 -5.13
N VAL A 122 13.97 -3.88 -6.27
CA VAL A 122 14.27 -4.64 -7.48
C VAL A 122 15.40 -5.63 -7.22
N CYS A 123 16.52 -5.18 -6.65
CA CYS A 123 17.65 -6.05 -6.32
C CYS A 123 17.33 -6.98 -5.14
N LYS A 124 16.41 -6.59 -4.25
CA LYS A 124 15.89 -7.55 -3.27
C LYS A 124 15.19 -8.73 -3.93
N LYS A 125 14.30 -8.47 -4.89
CA LYS A 125 13.58 -9.54 -5.61
C LYS A 125 14.52 -10.33 -6.53
N TYR A 126 15.47 -9.63 -7.17
CA TYR A 126 16.41 -10.20 -8.14
C TYR A 126 17.83 -9.66 -7.92
N PRO A 127 18.61 -10.21 -6.97
CA PRO A 127 19.92 -9.67 -6.57
C PRO A 127 20.93 -9.50 -7.72
N LYS A 128 20.85 -10.38 -8.72
CA LYS A 128 21.69 -10.33 -9.93
C LYS A 128 21.60 -9.02 -10.71
N LEU A 129 20.49 -8.27 -10.60
CA LEU A 129 20.32 -6.97 -11.27
C LEU A 129 21.26 -5.88 -10.74
N GLU A 130 21.85 -6.07 -9.56
CA GLU A 130 22.82 -5.14 -8.96
C GLU A 130 24.16 -5.15 -9.70
N ASN A 131 24.52 -6.29 -10.30
CA ASN A 131 25.76 -6.44 -11.03
C ASN A 131 25.68 -5.68 -12.37
N LEU A 132 26.64 -4.78 -12.57
CA LEU A 132 26.78 -3.93 -13.76
C LEU A 132 27.99 -4.29 -14.62
N LYS A 133 28.75 -5.34 -14.27
CA LYS A 133 29.96 -5.71 -15.01
C LYS A 133 29.58 -6.14 -16.43
N SER A 134 30.18 -5.44 -17.40
CA SER A 134 30.28 -5.86 -18.80
C SER A 134 31.36 -6.93 -18.93
N VAL A 135 31.13 -7.92 -19.80
CA VAL A 135 32.06 -9.00 -20.13
C VAL A 135 33.39 -8.41 -20.64
N THR A 136 34.38 -8.30 -19.76
CA THR A 136 35.78 -8.05 -20.16
C THR A 136 36.78 -8.95 -19.42
N THR A 137 36.36 -9.63 -18.35
CA THR A 137 37.21 -10.56 -17.61
C THR A 137 36.39 -11.75 -17.10
N GLY A 138 36.26 -12.77 -17.95
CA GLY A 138 36.12 -14.22 -17.65
C GLY A 138 35.12 -14.78 -16.63
N GLU A 139 34.56 -14.02 -15.69
CA GLU A 139 34.00 -14.59 -14.44
C GLU A 139 32.57 -14.16 -14.12
N ALA A 140 31.96 -13.24 -14.89
CA ALA A 140 30.53 -12.93 -14.78
C ALA A 140 29.95 -12.45 -16.11
N ARG A 141 28.89 -13.11 -16.59
CA ARG A 141 28.13 -12.68 -17.78
C ARG A 141 27.20 -11.52 -17.40
N ASP A 142 27.23 -10.41 -18.14
CA ASP A 142 26.19 -9.37 -18.01
C ASP A 142 24.82 -10.01 -18.30
N LEU A 143 23.80 -9.57 -17.57
CA LEU A 143 22.43 -10.02 -17.79
C LEU A 143 21.99 -9.64 -19.20
N GLU A 144 21.29 -10.54 -19.86
CA GLU A 144 20.69 -10.23 -21.16
C GLU A 144 19.74 -9.02 -21.01
N ILE A 145 19.77 -8.10 -21.97
CA ILE A 145 18.93 -6.89 -21.99
C ILE A 145 17.46 -7.23 -21.74
N ASN A 146 16.92 -8.25 -22.42
CA ASN A 146 15.52 -8.64 -22.27
C ASN A 146 15.22 -9.14 -20.85
N GLU A 147 16.17 -9.87 -20.25
CA GLU A 147 16.04 -10.36 -18.89
C GLU A 147 16.05 -9.20 -17.88
N ARG A 148 17.00 -8.25 -17.99
CA ARG A 148 17.04 -7.06 -17.11
C ARG A 148 15.75 -6.26 -17.18
N LEU A 149 15.27 -5.98 -18.39
CA LEU A 149 14.04 -5.22 -18.63
C LEU A 149 12.83 -5.90 -18.00
N THR A 150 12.71 -7.22 -18.18
CA THR A 150 11.57 -8.02 -17.69
C THR A 150 11.58 -8.14 -16.16
N LEU A 151 12.73 -8.50 -15.57
CA LEU A 151 12.86 -8.64 -14.12
C LEU A 151 12.63 -7.31 -13.40
N THR A 152 13.18 -6.21 -13.95
CA THR A 152 12.97 -4.88 -13.38
C THR A 152 11.50 -4.47 -13.45
N TRP A 153 10.82 -4.70 -14.59
CA TRP A 153 9.39 -4.42 -14.74
C TRP A 153 8.55 -5.18 -13.71
N ASN A 154 8.77 -6.50 -13.60
CA ASN A 154 8.06 -7.38 -12.66
C ASN A 154 8.29 -7.01 -11.18
N ALA A 155 9.42 -6.40 -10.86
CA ALA A 155 9.68 -5.88 -9.52
C ALA A 155 9.10 -4.47 -9.30
N MET A 156 8.94 -3.68 -10.35
CA MET A 156 8.41 -2.31 -10.28
C MET A 156 6.90 -2.19 -10.49
N LEU A 157 6.19 -3.27 -10.80
CA LEU A 157 4.79 -3.24 -11.23
C LEU A 157 3.87 -2.46 -10.27
N VAL A 158 3.94 -2.72 -8.96
CA VAL A 158 3.12 -2.00 -7.96
C VAL A 158 3.45 -0.51 -7.94
N ASN A 159 4.74 -0.14 -7.97
CA ASN A 159 5.17 1.25 -8.02
C ASN A 159 4.74 1.96 -9.33
N ALA A 160 4.77 1.23 -10.46
CA ALA A 160 4.31 1.73 -11.74
C ALA A 160 2.79 1.99 -11.72
N ARG A 161 2.00 1.04 -11.21
CA ARG A 161 0.54 1.17 -11.04
C ARG A 161 0.20 2.34 -10.12
N LEU A 162 0.87 2.46 -8.97
CA LEU A 162 0.72 3.58 -8.03
C LEU A 162 0.93 4.93 -8.72
N THR A 163 2.00 5.05 -9.52
CA THR A 163 2.31 6.30 -10.22
C THR A 163 1.31 6.57 -11.35
N MET A 164 0.96 5.56 -12.14
CA MET A 164 -0.07 5.64 -13.19
C MET A 164 -1.42 6.09 -12.63
N PHE A 165 -1.80 5.57 -11.47
CA PHE A 165 -3.02 5.95 -10.77
C PHE A 165 -3.03 7.43 -10.40
N HIS A 166 -1.97 7.93 -9.75
CA HIS A 166 -1.89 9.34 -9.39
C HIS A 166 -1.93 10.25 -10.61
N VAL A 167 -1.21 9.90 -11.69
CA VAL A 167 -1.20 10.67 -12.93
C VAL A 167 -2.59 10.67 -13.58
N TYR A 168 -3.26 9.52 -13.63
CA TYR A 168 -4.67 9.43 -14.02
C TYR A 168 -5.54 10.37 -13.19
N PHE A 169 -5.43 10.32 -11.86
CA PHE A 169 -6.25 11.13 -10.97
C PHE A 169 -6.01 12.63 -11.19
N LEU A 170 -4.75 13.03 -11.36
CA LEU A 170 -4.38 14.41 -11.66
C LEU A 170 -4.95 14.90 -12.99
N HIS A 171 -4.89 14.07 -14.03
CA HIS A 171 -5.37 14.43 -15.36
C HIS A 171 -6.90 14.51 -15.46
N ASN A 172 -7.62 13.74 -14.65
CA ASN A 172 -9.08 13.73 -14.70
C ASN A 172 -9.63 14.67 -13.64
N PHE A 173 -9.32 14.46 -12.36
CA PHE A 173 -9.95 15.15 -11.23
C PHE A 173 -9.31 16.48 -10.79
N CYS A 174 -8.08 16.77 -11.23
CA CYS A 174 -7.31 17.93 -10.71
C CYS A 174 -7.01 19.00 -11.77
N LYS A 175 -7.75 19.03 -12.88
CA LYS A 175 -7.66 20.12 -13.88
C LYS A 175 -8.27 21.41 -13.34
N GLY A 176 -7.63 22.54 -13.65
CA GLY A 176 -8.14 23.88 -13.33
C GLY A 176 -7.72 24.40 -11.94
N THR A 177 -8.49 25.34 -11.40
CA THR A 177 -8.32 25.94 -10.08
C THR A 177 -8.90 25.06 -8.97
N THR A 178 -8.53 25.36 -7.72
CA THR A 178 -9.08 24.73 -6.52
C THR A 178 -10.61 24.89 -6.45
N ALA A 179 -11.14 26.08 -6.76
CA ALA A 179 -12.57 26.34 -6.77
C ALA A 179 -13.32 25.51 -7.82
N GLU A 180 -12.78 25.41 -9.04
CA GLU A 180 -13.35 24.57 -10.09
C GLU A 180 -13.36 23.08 -9.70
N ARG A 181 -12.33 22.62 -8.99
CA ARG A 181 -12.30 21.24 -8.46
C ARG A 181 -13.37 21.03 -7.40
N ILE A 182 -13.52 21.95 -6.45
CA ILE A 182 -14.57 21.86 -5.41
C ILE A 182 -15.93 21.74 -6.08
N HIS A 183 -16.24 22.63 -7.03
CA HIS A 183 -17.49 22.59 -7.79
C HIS A 183 -17.70 21.24 -8.50
N LYS A 184 -16.66 20.69 -9.15
CA LYS A 184 -16.73 19.36 -9.77
C LYS A 184 -17.07 18.25 -8.76
N HIS A 185 -16.50 18.28 -7.56
CA HIS A 185 -16.80 17.27 -6.54
C HIS A 185 -18.23 17.42 -6.01
N ASP A 186 -18.71 18.65 -5.85
CA ASP A 186 -20.09 18.92 -5.43
C ASP A 186 -21.10 18.42 -6.46
N CYS A 187 -20.81 18.56 -7.77
CA CYS A 187 -21.61 17.94 -8.83
C CYS A 187 -21.63 16.40 -8.72
N ILE A 188 -20.50 15.75 -8.43
CA ILE A 188 -20.46 14.28 -8.30
C ILE A 188 -21.35 13.78 -7.15
N PHE A 189 -21.38 14.48 -6.02
CA PHE A 189 -22.21 14.09 -4.87
C PHE A 189 -23.66 14.59 -4.94
N GLY A 190 -23.97 15.51 -5.88
CA GLY A 190 -25.30 16.08 -6.06
C GLY A 190 -26.16 15.37 -7.12
N ILE A 191 -25.63 14.33 -7.79
CA ILE A 191 -26.30 13.59 -8.87
C ILE A 191 -26.75 12.20 -8.35
N SER A 192 -27.94 11.76 -8.77
CA SER A 192 -28.47 10.43 -8.42
C SER A 192 -27.74 9.32 -9.20
N GLU A 193 -27.48 8.17 -8.57
CA GLU A 193 -26.73 7.04 -9.20
C GLU A 193 -27.32 6.56 -10.54
N LEU A 194 -28.64 6.73 -10.73
CA LEU A 194 -29.35 6.38 -11.98
C LEU A 194 -29.00 7.30 -13.15
N GLU A 195 -28.50 8.51 -12.89
CA GLU A 195 -28.12 9.49 -13.91
C GLU A 195 -26.65 9.33 -14.38
N GLU A 196 -25.86 8.49 -13.70
CA GLU A 196 -24.45 8.21 -14.09
C GLU A 196 -24.32 7.07 -15.12
N ILE A 197 -25.31 6.18 -15.21
CA ILE A 197 -25.33 5.06 -16.17
C ILE A 197 -25.73 5.63 -17.54
N PRO A 198 -24.92 5.47 -18.61
CA PRO A 198 -25.36 5.90 -19.94
C PRO A 198 -26.62 5.11 -20.31
N PRO A 199 -27.70 5.77 -20.79
CA PRO A 199 -28.92 5.05 -21.20
C PRO A 199 -28.53 3.99 -22.22
N LEU A 200 -29.02 2.76 -22.08
CA LEU A 200 -28.75 1.71 -23.06
C LEU A 200 -29.52 2.02 -24.35
N ASP A 201 -28.91 1.78 -25.50
CA ASP A 201 -29.62 1.74 -26.78
C ASP A 201 -30.45 0.45 -26.88
N ASP A 202 -31.19 0.32 -27.99
CA ASP A 202 -32.10 -0.80 -28.24
C ASP A 202 -31.38 -2.17 -28.30
N GLU A 203 -30.05 -2.18 -28.40
CA GLU A 203 -29.20 -3.39 -28.39
C GLU A 203 -28.57 -3.68 -27.02
N GLY A 204 -28.88 -2.88 -26.00
CA GLY A 204 -28.29 -3.02 -24.66
C GLY A 204 -26.88 -2.45 -24.56
N ILE A 205 -26.46 -1.58 -25.48
CA ILE A 205 -25.15 -0.92 -25.49
C ILE A 205 -25.28 0.48 -24.89
N PRO A 206 -24.38 0.93 -24.00
CA PRO A 206 -24.50 2.26 -23.40
C PRO A 206 -24.42 3.38 -24.45
N ALA A 207 -25.52 4.13 -24.63
CA ALA A 207 -25.63 5.21 -25.60
C ALA A 207 -24.66 6.34 -25.27
N LEU A 208 -23.91 6.76 -26.28
CA LEU A 208 -22.83 7.76 -26.20
C LEU A 208 -23.30 9.19 -25.83
N ALA A 209 -24.58 9.42 -25.58
CA ALA A 209 -25.17 10.75 -25.37
C ALA A 209 -25.30 11.15 -23.89
N GLN A 210 -24.21 11.07 -23.12
CA GLN A 210 -24.14 11.77 -21.82
C GLN A 210 -23.85 13.28 -22.01
N PRO A 211 -24.28 14.16 -21.08
CA PRO A 211 -23.89 15.56 -21.09
C PRO A 211 -22.37 15.69 -21.20
N LYS A 212 -21.87 16.55 -22.10
CA LYS A 212 -20.44 16.67 -22.45
C LYS A 212 -19.49 16.85 -21.25
N ASN A 213 -20.00 17.28 -20.09
CA ASN A 213 -19.23 17.57 -18.89
C ASN A 213 -19.16 16.40 -17.88
N LEU A 214 -19.98 15.36 -18.01
CA LEU A 214 -20.06 14.21 -17.09
C LEU A 214 -19.25 12.98 -17.54
N LYS A 215 -18.87 12.94 -18.83
CA LYS A 215 -18.14 11.81 -19.43
C LYS A 215 -16.76 11.55 -18.84
N GLU A 216 -16.05 12.51 -18.25
CA GLU A 216 -14.67 12.27 -17.76
C GLU A 216 -14.59 11.86 -16.27
N PHE A 217 -15.71 11.92 -15.53
CA PHE A 217 -15.71 11.95 -14.06
C PHE A 217 -16.64 10.92 -13.38
N SER A 218 -17.08 9.89 -14.10
CA SER A 218 -17.99 8.86 -13.56
C SER A 218 -17.26 7.65 -12.98
N PHE A 219 -17.94 6.89 -12.12
CA PHE A 219 -17.46 5.61 -11.60
C PHE A 219 -17.08 4.64 -12.74
N PHE A 220 -17.85 4.63 -13.84
CA PHE A 220 -17.55 3.81 -15.01
C PHE A 220 -16.17 4.11 -15.58
N HIS A 221 -15.84 5.39 -15.79
CA HIS A 221 -14.53 5.79 -16.32
C HIS A 221 -13.40 5.49 -15.34
N PHE A 222 -13.65 5.61 -14.04
CA PHE A 222 -12.72 5.15 -13.02
C PHE A 222 -12.41 3.66 -13.17
N GLY A 223 -13.43 2.80 -13.25
CA GLY A 223 -13.27 1.37 -13.46
C GLY A 223 -12.45 1.02 -14.70
N GLU A 224 -12.79 1.62 -15.85
CA GLU A 224 -12.07 1.39 -17.12
C GLU A 224 -10.60 1.84 -17.06
N LYS A 225 -10.32 2.97 -16.37
CA LYS A 225 -8.95 3.45 -16.20
C LYS A 225 -8.14 2.57 -15.26
N ILE A 226 -8.75 2.02 -14.20
CA ILE A 226 -8.07 1.02 -13.38
C ILE A 226 -7.75 -0.22 -14.21
N LYS A 227 -8.70 -0.77 -14.97
CA LYS A 227 -8.44 -1.92 -15.86
C LYS A 227 -7.29 -1.65 -16.84
N LEU A 228 -7.24 -0.45 -17.43
CA LEU A 228 -6.13 -0.03 -18.29
C LEU A 228 -4.80 0.00 -17.55
N ILE A 229 -4.74 0.58 -16.35
CA ILE A 229 -3.51 0.63 -15.52
C ILE A 229 -3.01 -0.79 -15.22
N PHE A 230 -3.93 -1.73 -14.99
CA PHE A 230 -3.62 -3.12 -14.70
C PHE A 230 -3.15 -3.91 -15.91
N SER A 231 -3.62 -3.57 -17.11
CA SER A 231 -3.23 -4.23 -18.37
C SER A 231 -1.89 -3.75 -18.93
N VAL A 232 -1.33 -2.65 -18.40
CA VAL A 232 -0.01 -2.15 -18.81
C VAL A 232 1.06 -3.19 -18.44
N SER A 233 1.73 -3.71 -19.46
CA SER A 233 2.76 -4.76 -19.34
C SER A 233 4.10 -4.37 -19.98
N THR A 234 4.21 -3.16 -20.54
CA THR A 234 5.42 -2.70 -21.24
C THR A 234 5.88 -1.32 -20.77
N TRP A 235 7.20 -1.11 -20.82
CA TRP A 235 7.83 0.17 -20.48
C TRP A 235 7.31 1.32 -21.34
N GLN A 236 7.09 1.09 -22.64
CA GLN A 236 6.62 2.09 -23.58
C GLN A 236 5.21 2.57 -23.24
N HIS A 237 4.31 1.65 -22.87
CA HIS A 237 2.97 2.00 -22.42
C HIS A 237 3.01 2.80 -21.11
N PHE A 238 3.88 2.41 -20.17
CA PHE A 238 4.10 3.16 -18.94
C PHE A 238 4.55 4.61 -19.22
N PHE A 239 5.60 4.80 -20.03
CA PHE A 239 6.10 6.17 -20.34
C PHE A 239 5.07 7.02 -21.08
N ARG A 240 4.29 6.42 -21.97
CA ARG A 240 3.18 7.08 -22.66
C ARG A 240 2.14 7.60 -21.67
N LEU A 241 1.72 6.78 -20.71
CA LEU A 241 0.78 7.20 -19.66
C LEU A 241 1.37 8.25 -18.71
N MET A 242 2.68 8.23 -18.49
CA MET A 242 3.39 9.29 -17.74
C MET A 242 3.53 10.60 -18.53
N GLY A 243 3.19 10.60 -19.82
CA GLY A 243 3.34 11.74 -20.72
C GLY A 243 4.79 12.10 -21.05
N VAL A 244 5.75 11.19 -20.82
CA VAL A 244 7.18 11.42 -21.12
C VAL A 244 7.62 10.58 -22.32
N ARG A 245 8.63 11.07 -23.03
CA ARG A 245 9.34 10.25 -24.02
C ARG A 245 10.20 9.25 -23.27
N GLY A 246 9.82 7.98 -23.33
CA GLY A 246 10.64 6.88 -22.81
C GLY A 246 11.86 6.61 -23.68
N PRO A 247 12.75 5.70 -23.25
CA PRO A 247 13.86 5.24 -24.07
C PRO A 247 13.38 4.66 -25.40
N ALA A 248 14.06 5.04 -26.50
CA ALA A 248 13.64 4.68 -27.86
C ALA A 248 13.89 3.20 -28.17
N THR A 249 15.01 2.66 -27.69
CA THR A 249 15.40 1.25 -27.89
C THR A 249 15.47 0.48 -26.57
N ARG A 250 15.50 -0.86 -26.66
CA ARG A 250 15.73 -1.72 -25.49
C ARG A 250 17.12 -1.48 -24.88
N ALA A 251 18.12 -1.16 -25.70
CA ALA A 251 19.47 -0.82 -25.25
C ALA A 251 19.49 0.50 -24.45
N ASP A 252 18.74 1.51 -24.89
CA ASP A 252 18.58 2.76 -24.14
C ASP A 252 17.89 2.53 -22.79
N MET A 253 16.88 1.66 -22.76
CA MET A 253 16.20 1.27 -21.53
C MET A 253 17.16 0.54 -20.58
N ASP A 254 17.94 -0.43 -21.07
CA ASP A 254 18.95 -1.14 -20.28
C ASP A 254 19.99 -0.16 -19.70
N LYS A 255 20.50 0.77 -20.52
CA LYS A 255 21.42 1.82 -20.09
C LYS A 255 20.81 2.72 -19.01
N MET A 256 19.53 3.09 -19.14
CA MET A 256 18.83 3.88 -18.14
C MET A 256 18.69 3.10 -16.82
N LEU A 257 18.31 1.82 -16.86
CA LEU A 257 18.19 0.98 -15.66
C LEU A 257 19.54 0.77 -14.97
N LYS A 258 20.62 0.57 -15.73
CA LYS A 258 22.00 0.50 -15.20
C LYS A 258 22.41 1.83 -14.54
N THR A 259 22.07 2.96 -15.15
CA THR A 259 22.26 4.30 -14.55
C THR A 259 21.51 4.43 -13.22
N CYS A 260 20.27 3.94 -13.12
CA CYS A 260 19.51 3.95 -11.87
C CYS A 260 20.19 3.14 -10.76
N VAL A 261 20.81 1.99 -11.08
CA VAL A 261 21.61 1.23 -10.10
C VAL A 261 22.79 2.05 -9.60
N GLN A 262 23.52 2.73 -10.49
CA GLN A 262 24.64 3.60 -10.13
C GLN A 262 24.19 4.77 -9.24
N ASN A 263 23.10 5.45 -9.61
CA ASN A 263 22.53 6.55 -8.83
C ASN A 263 22.06 6.09 -7.45
N SER A 264 21.42 4.92 -7.37
CA SER A 264 20.97 4.32 -6.12
C SER A 264 22.13 4.01 -5.17
N ARG A 265 23.28 3.54 -5.70
CA ARG A 265 24.54 3.39 -4.93
C ARG A 265 25.07 4.75 -4.47
N LYS A 266 25.16 5.73 -5.37
CA LYS A 266 25.63 7.10 -5.06
C LYS A 266 24.80 7.75 -3.95
N LYS A 267 23.47 7.59 -4.01
CA LYS A 267 22.50 8.08 -3.01
C LYS A 267 22.43 7.22 -1.75
N ARG A 268 23.19 6.13 -1.68
CA ARG A 268 23.27 5.19 -0.54
C ARG A 268 21.94 4.53 -0.19
N TYR A 269 21.08 4.28 -1.17
CA TYR A 269 19.87 3.46 -0.97
C TYR A 269 20.19 1.98 -0.82
N HIS A 270 21.30 1.54 -1.43
CA HIS A 270 21.93 0.25 -1.20
C HIS A 270 23.46 0.38 -1.31
N LYS A 271 24.20 -0.69 -0.99
CA LYS A 271 25.66 -0.75 -1.15
C LYS A 271 26.04 -1.79 -2.21
N ALA A 272 27.17 -1.58 -2.87
CA ALA A 272 27.69 -2.57 -3.80
C ALA A 272 27.98 -3.90 -3.09
N GLY A 273 27.54 -5.02 -3.66
CA GLY A 273 27.70 -6.34 -3.04
C GLY A 273 26.94 -6.54 -1.73
N MET A 274 25.94 -5.71 -1.44
CA MET A 274 25.05 -5.88 -0.29
C MET A 274 24.32 -7.23 -0.37
N ASP A 275 24.26 -7.95 0.75
CA ASP A 275 23.37 -9.10 0.88
C ASP A 275 21.91 -8.63 0.97
N PHE A 276 21.21 -8.72 -0.15
CA PHE A 276 19.82 -8.29 -0.26
C PHE A 276 18.83 -9.21 0.48
N SER A 277 19.22 -10.43 0.88
CA SER A 277 18.35 -11.30 1.68
C SER A 277 18.08 -10.72 3.08
N ARG A 278 19.03 -9.92 3.58
CA ARG A 278 18.94 -9.19 4.86
C ARG A 278 18.14 -7.91 4.76
N VAL A 279 17.85 -7.44 3.54
CA VAL A 279 16.91 -6.34 3.32
C VAL A 279 15.52 -6.88 3.65
N GLN A 280 15.11 -6.66 4.89
CA GLN A 280 13.76 -7.00 5.32
C GLN A 280 12.75 -6.35 4.37
N ALA A 281 11.58 -6.95 4.22
CA ALA A 281 10.44 -6.25 3.64
C ALA A 281 9.98 -5.21 4.66
N SER A 282 10.85 -4.27 5.02
CA SER A 282 10.54 -3.31 6.07
C SER A 282 9.51 -2.35 5.49
N GLY A 283 8.28 -2.38 5.99
CA GLY A 283 7.46 -1.19 5.92
C GLY A 283 5.96 -1.34 6.16
N THR A 284 5.37 -2.49 5.85
CA THR A 284 3.95 -2.69 6.11
C THR A 284 3.76 -4.13 6.53
N SER A 285 3.19 -4.35 7.71
CA SER A 285 2.44 -5.57 7.96
C SER A 285 1.55 -5.82 6.73
N LYS A 286 1.53 -7.05 6.20
CA LYS A 286 0.51 -7.34 5.20
C LYS A 286 -0.82 -7.37 5.94
N ILE A 287 -1.62 -6.31 5.79
CA ILE A 287 -3.00 -6.32 6.24
C ILE A 287 -3.73 -7.30 5.33
N LEU A 288 -4.19 -8.42 5.89
CA LEU A 288 -4.90 -9.44 5.15
C LEU A 288 -6.39 -9.11 5.17
N SER A 289 -6.99 -9.07 3.98
CA SER A 289 -8.45 -9.05 3.81
C SER A 289 -9.01 -10.48 3.89
N ARG A 290 -10.34 -10.61 4.10
CA ARG A 290 -11.03 -11.92 4.10
C ARG A 290 -10.66 -12.74 2.85
N GLY A 291 -10.21 -13.97 3.07
CA GLY A 291 -9.84 -14.92 2.01
C GLY A 291 -8.43 -14.74 1.43
N GLN A 292 -7.67 -13.74 1.88
CA GLN A 292 -6.28 -13.57 1.43
C GLN A 292 -5.31 -14.47 2.19
N THR A 293 -4.27 -14.90 1.48
CA THR A 293 -3.20 -15.74 2.03
C THR A 293 -1.88 -14.96 2.11
N TYR A 294 -1.09 -15.27 3.14
CA TYR A 294 0.30 -14.89 3.26
C TYR A 294 1.18 -16.15 3.32
N SER A 295 2.20 -16.22 2.47
CA SER A 295 3.20 -17.29 2.51
C SER A 295 4.42 -16.81 3.28
N ALA A 296 4.65 -17.39 4.45
CA ALA A 296 5.85 -17.13 5.24
C ALA A 296 7.10 -17.78 4.61
N SER A 297 8.29 -17.36 5.05
CA SER A 297 9.54 -18.01 4.63
C SER A 297 9.60 -19.46 5.11
N SER A 298 10.18 -20.34 4.29
CA SER A 298 10.38 -21.76 4.63
C SER A 298 11.21 -22.01 5.90
N GLY A 299 11.97 -21.02 6.35
CA GLY A 299 12.76 -21.08 7.58
C GLY A 299 12.04 -20.60 8.85
N LEU A 300 10.74 -20.34 8.81
CA LEU A 300 9.96 -19.91 9.98
C LEU A 300 9.89 -21.05 11.01
N LYS A 301 10.26 -20.77 12.27
CA LYS A 301 10.29 -21.76 13.35
C LYS A 301 9.30 -21.44 14.47
N ASN A 302 9.30 -20.19 14.93
CA ASN A 302 8.49 -19.75 16.05
C ASN A 302 7.49 -18.69 15.60
N VAL A 303 6.20 -19.00 15.72
CA VAL A 303 5.10 -18.13 15.33
C VAL A 303 4.40 -17.62 16.56
N VAL A 304 4.14 -16.32 16.61
CA VAL A 304 3.35 -15.68 17.66
C VAL A 304 2.07 -15.15 17.05
N PHE A 305 0.94 -15.73 17.43
CA PHE A 305 -0.37 -15.12 17.24
C PHE A 305 -0.65 -14.22 18.44
N HIS A 306 -0.96 -12.96 18.17
CA HIS A 306 -1.32 -11.98 19.18
C HIS A 306 -2.66 -11.36 18.85
N ASN A 307 -3.54 -11.35 19.85
CA ASN A 307 -4.82 -10.68 19.80
C ASN A 307 -4.91 -9.66 20.95
N SER A 308 -5.51 -8.51 20.67
CA SER A 308 -5.84 -7.50 21.67
C SER A 308 -7.22 -6.92 21.38
N TRP A 309 -7.95 -6.57 22.43
CA TRP A 309 -9.28 -5.99 22.35
C TRP A 309 -9.52 -4.97 23.45
N THR A 310 -10.50 -4.10 23.24
CA THR A 310 -11.02 -3.17 24.24
C THR A 310 -12.54 -3.30 24.36
N TYR A 311 -13.12 -2.68 25.38
CA TYR A 311 -14.57 -2.63 25.61
C TYR A 311 -14.96 -1.33 26.31
N GLU A 312 -16.18 -0.85 26.08
CA GLU A 312 -16.64 0.45 26.60
C GLU A 312 -17.17 0.37 28.04
N ARG A 313 -17.90 -0.70 28.36
CA ARG A 313 -18.56 -0.87 29.67
C ARG A 313 -18.46 -2.30 30.17
N GLY A 314 -18.38 -2.44 31.49
CA GLY A 314 -18.28 -3.75 32.13
C GLY A 314 -16.92 -4.39 31.93
N ARG A 315 -16.89 -5.73 31.91
CA ARG A 315 -15.69 -6.52 31.60
C ARG A 315 -16.05 -7.53 30.53
N GLU A 316 -15.49 -7.36 29.34
CA GLU A 316 -15.75 -8.22 28.20
C GLU A 316 -14.53 -9.04 27.82
N TYR A 317 -14.78 -10.27 27.41
CA TYR A 317 -13.75 -11.26 27.08
C TYR A 317 -13.88 -11.65 25.61
N LEU A 318 -12.77 -11.55 24.89
CA LEU A 318 -12.61 -12.10 23.54
C LEU A 318 -11.59 -13.23 23.64
N ASP A 319 -12.06 -14.45 23.46
CA ASP A 319 -11.25 -15.66 23.59
C ASP A 319 -10.59 -16.01 22.27
N ALA A 320 -9.26 -15.98 22.25
CA ALA A 320 -8.48 -16.63 21.21
C ALA A 320 -8.29 -18.11 21.55
N SER A 321 -8.45 -18.97 20.55
CA SER A 321 -8.17 -20.40 20.64
C SER A 321 -7.34 -20.85 19.44
N CYS A 322 -6.46 -21.84 19.65
CA CYS A 322 -5.72 -22.50 18.58
C CYS A 322 -6.13 -23.96 18.49
N LEU A 323 -6.66 -24.36 17.34
CA LEU A 323 -7.10 -25.72 17.06
C LEU A 323 -6.08 -26.39 16.14
N LEU A 324 -5.52 -27.52 16.58
CA LEU A 324 -4.62 -28.32 15.76
C LEU A 324 -5.39 -29.37 15.00
N TYR A 325 -5.17 -29.44 13.69
CA TYR A 325 -5.80 -30.41 12.81
C TYR A 325 -4.77 -31.31 12.15
N ASN A 326 -5.12 -32.59 12.06
CA ASN A 326 -4.55 -33.54 11.10
C ASN A 326 -5.55 -33.69 9.96
N ASN A 327 -5.27 -33.01 8.86
CA ASN A 327 -6.18 -32.82 7.73
C ASN A 327 -7.53 -32.25 8.20
N THR A 328 -8.56 -33.08 8.28
CA THR A 328 -9.92 -32.69 8.71
C THR A 328 -10.22 -33.08 10.15
N LYS A 329 -9.36 -33.87 10.82
CA LYS A 329 -9.57 -34.33 12.19
C LYS A 329 -8.97 -33.34 13.18
N LEU A 330 -9.80 -32.80 14.07
CA LEU A 330 -9.34 -32.02 15.22
C LEU A 330 -8.53 -32.93 16.16
N VAL A 331 -7.30 -32.53 16.46
CA VAL A 331 -6.37 -33.25 17.34
C VAL A 331 -6.42 -32.68 18.74
N HIS A 332 -6.29 -31.35 18.89
CA HIS A 332 -6.31 -30.67 20.18
C HIS A 332 -6.82 -29.24 20.05
N THR A 333 -7.37 -28.71 21.14
CA THR A 333 -7.75 -27.29 21.27
C THR A 333 -6.99 -26.65 22.42
N PHE A 334 -6.30 -25.55 22.12
CA PHE A 334 -5.65 -24.70 23.10
C PHE A 334 -6.47 -23.42 23.29
N ASP A 335 -6.78 -23.13 24.54
CA ASP A 335 -7.61 -22.00 24.95
C ASP A 335 -7.18 -21.51 26.35
N TYR A 336 -8.01 -20.70 27.01
CA TYR A 336 -7.70 -20.16 28.33
C TYR A 336 -7.53 -21.23 29.42
N MET A 337 -8.14 -22.42 29.27
CA MET A 337 -8.01 -23.55 30.20
C MET A 337 -6.88 -24.49 29.78
N SER A 338 -6.82 -24.82 28.49
CA SER A 338 -5.86 -25.72 27.86
C SER A 338 -4.68 -24.92 27.31
N ARG A 339 -3.76 -24.50 28.20
CA ARG A 339 -2.74 -23.49 27.88
C ARG A 339 -1.43 -24.00 27.31
N ARG A 340 -1.15 -25.29 27.38
CA ARG A 340 0.08 -25.89 26.86
C ARG A 340 -0.09 -27.39 26.67
N ASP A 341 0.73 -27.96 25.80
CA ASP A 341 0.94 -29.39 25.70
C ASP A 341 2.23 -29.82 26.40
N ASP A 342 2.44 -31.13 26.53
CA ASP A 342 3.63 -31.70 27.16
C ASP A 342 4.90 -31.48 26.34
N THR A 343 4.78 -31.29 25.03
CA THR A 343 5.93 -31.03 24.14
C THR A 343 6.41 -29.57 24.21
N GLY A 344 5.54 -28.67 24.69
CA GLY A 344 5.75 -27.23 24.64
C GLY A 344 5.77 -26.68 23.21
N ALA A 345 5.10 -27.35 22.27
CA ALA A 345 4.95 -26.89 20.90
C ALA A 345 3.96 -25.72 20.83
N VAL A 346 2.94 -25.70 21.70
CA VAL A 346 1.97 -24.61 21.78
C VAL A 346 1.91 -24.05 23.20
N LEU A 347 2.00 -22.73 23.34
CA LEU A 347 1.88 -22.02 24.62
C LEU A 347 0.87 -20.89 24.49
N HIS A 348 -0.22 -20.96 25.25
CA HIS A 348 -1.26 -19.96 25.36
C HIS A 348 -1.08 -19.14 26.64
N SER A 349 -1.24 -17.82 26.56
CA SER A 349 -1.11 -16.94 27.74
C SER A 349 -2.24 -17.12 28.78
N GLY A 350 -3.35 -17.75 28.41
CA GLY A 350 -4.67 -17.48 28.98
C GLY A 350 -5.05 -16.00 28.91
N ASP A 351 -6.15 -15.61 29.56
CA ASP A 351 -6.65 -14.24 29.56
C ASP A 351 -5.71 -13.29 30.29
N VAL A 352 -5.15 -12.32 29.56
CA VAL A 352 -4.37 -11.24 30.15
C VAL A 352 -5.22 -9.98 30.13
N MET A 353 -5.99 -9.77 31.20
CA MET A 353 -6.90 -8.63 31.34
C MET A 353 -6.18 -7.38 31.82
N ARG A 354 -6.60 -6.21 31.32
CA ARG A 354 -6.17 -4.87 31.73
C ARG A 354 -7.40 -3.97 31.92
N ASP A 355 -7.21 -2.79 32.50
CA ASP A 355 -8.30 -1.82 32.60
C ASP A 355 -8.75 -1.40 31.18
N GLY A 356 -10.04 -1.59 30.88
CA GLY A 356 -10.63 -1.28 29.57
C GLY A 356 -10.29 -2.25 28.41
N GLY A 357 -9.64 -3.39 28.67
CA GLY A 357 -9.33 -4.34 27.59
C GLY A 357 -8.64 -5.63 28.01
N GLY A 358 -8.15 -6.37 27.02
CA GLY A 358 -7.43 -7.62 27.25
C GLY A 358 -6.55 -8.02 26.07
N THR A 359 -5.71 -9.01 26.29
CA THR A 359 -4.85 -9.59 25.25
C THR A 359 -4.71 -11.10 25.40
N HIS A 360 -4.56 -11.78 24.25
CA HIS A 360 -4.08 -13.17 24.17
C HIS A 360 -2.79 -13.24 23.38
N THR A 361 -1.90 -14.12 23.81
CA THR A 361 -0.71 -14.49 23.04
C THR A 361 -0.61 -16.01 22.96
N ILE A 362 -0.57 -16.53 21.74
CA ILE A 362 -0.39 -17.94 21.45
C ILE A 362 0.93 -18.08 20.70
N ARG A 363 1.86 -18.85 21.28
CA ARG A 363 3.17 -19.15 20.69
C ARG A 363 3.15 -20.57 20.15
N ILE A 364 3.64 -20.75 18.93
CA ILE A 364 3.75 -22.05 18.27
C ILE A 364 5.19 -22.26 17.81
N ASN A 365 5.81 -23.33 18.29
CA ASN A 365 7.06 -23.84 17.75
C ASN A 365 6.76 -24.91 16.70
N LEU A 366 6.89 -24.52 15.43
CA LEU A 366 6.58 -25.38 14.29
C LEU A 366 7.48 -26.63 14.20
N GLN A 367 8.67 -26.60 14.80
CA GLN A 367 9.59 -27.75 14.80
C GLN A 367 9.25 -28.79 15.86
N LYS A 368 8.47 -28.41 16.88
CA LYS A 368 8.02 -29.32 17.95
C LYS A 368 6.62 -29.88 17.73
N LEU A 369 5.88 -29.34 16.77
CA LEU A 369 4.57 -29.89 16.39
C LEU A 369 4.73 -31.34 15.93
N ALA A 370 3.77 -32.18 16.32
CA ALA A 370 3.74 -33.56 15.87
C ALA A 370 3.66 -33.61 14.32
N PRO A 371 4.40 -34.51 13.65
CA PRO A 371 4.50 -34.52 12.18
C PRO A 371 3.16 -34.68 11.44
N GLU A 372 2.15 -35.25 12.10
CA GLU A 372 0.80 -35.43 11.57
C GLU A 372 -0.06 -34.17 11.57
N ILE A 373 0.36 -33.08 12.24
CA ILE A 373 -0.38 -31.82 12.27
C ILE A 373 -0.22 -31.11 10.93
N SER A 374 -1.32 -30.96 10.20
CA SER A 374 -1.35 -30.27 8.91
C SER A 374 -1.68 -28.79 9.03
N SER A 375 -2.45 -28.39 10.05
CA SER A 375 -2.99 -27.04 10.17
C SER A 375 -3.13 -26.58 11.62
N CYS A 376 -2.82 -25.31 11.87
CA CYS A 376 -3.17 -24.60 13.10
C CYS A 376 -4.24 -23.56 12.76
N VAL A 377 -5.42 -23.66 13.34
CA VAL A 377 -6.55 -22.74 13.08
C VAL A 377 -6.76 -21.85 14.30
N PHE A 378 -6.70 -20.54 14.12
CA PHE A 378 -6.99 -19.58 15.17
C PHE A 378 -8.44 -19.13 15.10
N VAL A 379 -9.15 -19.22 16.22
CA VAL A 379 -10.56 -18.84 16.34
C VAL A 379 -10.68 -17.76 17.41
N LEU A 380 -11.49 -16.74 17.14
CA LEU A 380 -11.87 -15.72 18.11
C LEU A 380 -13.36 -15.88 18.43
N SER A 381 -13.69 -15.90 19.71
CA SER A 381 -15.08 -16.00 20.18
C SER A 381 -15.32 -15.07 21.36
N SER A 382 -16.45 -14.38 21.38
CA SER A 382 -16.88 -13.62 22.55
C SER A 382 -17.53 -14.55 23.58
N TYR A 383 -17.21 -14.38 24.86
CA TYR A 383 -17.70 -15.30 25.90
C TYR A 383 -19.18 -15.07 26.24
N LYS A 384 -19.59 -13.83 26.50
CA LYS A 384 -20.96 -13.46 26.95
C LYS A 384 -21.67 -12.43 26.09
N THR A 385 -20.96 -11.84 25.14
CA THR A 385 -21.41 -10.71 24.35
C THR A 385 -21.37 -11.03 22.86
N THR A 386 -21.73 -10.08 22.01
CA THR A 386 -21.52 -10.19 20.56
C THR A 386 -20.21 -9.51 20.16
N LEU A 387 -19.59 -9.91 19.05
CA LEU A 387 -18.37 -9.25 18.56
C LEU A 387 -18.57 -7.74 18.32
N ALA A 388 -19.81 -7.29 18.07
CA ALA A 388 -20.15 -5.87 17.92
C ALA A 388 -19.87 -5.02 19.18
N ASN A 389 -19.84 -5.64 20.37
CA ASN A 389 -19.54 -4.96 21.63
C ASN A 389 -18.04 -5.02 22.00
N ILE A 390 -17.24 -5.72 21.21
CA ILE A 390 -15.78 -5.75 21.35
C ILE A 390 -15.21 -4.65 20.47
N LEU A 391 -14.48 -3.72 21.07
CA LEU A 391 -13.98 -2.52 20.41
C LEU A 391 -12.50 -2.65 20.06
N THR A 392 -12.12 -2.09 18.91
CA THR A 392 -10.73 -1.97 18.43
C THR A 392 -9.97 -3.28 18.56
N THR A 393 -10.38 -4.27 17.77
CA THR A 393 -9.76 -5.59 17.82
C THR A 393 -8.55 -5.64 16.90
N SER A 394 -7.38 -5.97 17.45
CA SER A 394 -6.16 -6.13 16.66
C SER A 394 -5.67 -7.57 16.68
N ILE A 395 -5.42 -8.12 15.50
CA ILE A 395 -4.85 -9.45 15.30
C ILE A 395 -3.55 -9.32 14.54
N SER A 396 -2.51 -10.02 15.00
CA SER A 396 -1.23 -10.09 14.30
C SER A 396 -0.59 -11.47 14.43
N CYS A 397 0.12 -11.86 13.38
CA CYS A 397 1.02 -13.01 13.39
C CYS A 397 2.46 -12.52 13.18
N SER A 398 3.39 -12.98 14.00
CA SER A 398 4.79 -12.54 13.99
C SER A 398 5.76 -13.72 14.01
N ASP A 399 6.98 -13.49 13.53
CA ASP A 399 8.12 -14.40 13.68
C ASP A 399 8.85 -14.04 14.97
N GLU A 400 8.76 -14.88 16.00
CA GLU A 400 9.33 -14.60 17.33
C GLU A 400 10.85 -14.45 17.29
N ASP A 401 11.51 -15.19 16.39
CA ASP A 401 12.98 -15.22 16.28
C ASP A 401 13.54 -13.88 15.76
N LYS A 402 12.69 -13.00 15.21
CA LYS A 402 13.08 -11.66 14.75
C LYS A 402 13.04 -10.61 15.85
N GLY A 403 12.55 -10.94 17.03
CA GLY A 403 12.48 -10.04 18.18
C GLY A 403 11.34 -9.00 18.10
N PRO A 404 11.05 -8.32 19.22
CA PRO A 404 9.82 -7.54 19.43
C PRO A 404 9.71 -6.24 18.62
N ASN A 405 10.82 -5.76 18.06
CA ASN A 405 10.86 -4.53 17.26
C ASN A 405 10.64 -4.78 15.76
N THR A 406 10.44 -6.04 15.36
CA THR A 406 10.18 -6.39 13.97
C THR A 406 8.69 -6.31 13.68
N ALA A 407 8.33 -5.78 12.50
CA ALA A 407 6.94 -5.73 12.06
C ALA A 407 6.33 -7.15 11.96
N PRO A 408 5.03 -7.32 12.27
CA PRO A 408 4.38 -8.61 12.16
C PRO A 408 4.38 -9.10 10.70
N LEU A 409 4.38 -10.43 10.52
CA LEU A 409 4.28 -11.10 9.22
C LEU A 409 2.99 -10.68 8.51
N CYS A 410 1.87 -10.67 9.25
CA CYS A 410 0.59 -10.16 8.79
C CYS A 410 -0.25 -9.65 9.96
N THR A 411 -1.25 -8.82 9.63
CA THR A 411 -2.26 -8.31 10.55
C THR A 411 -3.64 -8.51 9.96
N TYR A 412 -4.65 -8.68 10.81
CA TYR A 412 -6.06 -8.73 10.39
C TYR A 412 -6.87 -7.75 11.22
N ASP A 413 -7.74 -7.00 10.54
CA ASP A 413 -8.62 -6.00 11.13
C ASP A 413 -10.06 -6.51 11.05
N LEU A 414 -10.66 -6.78 12.21
CA LEU A 414 -12.04 -7.25 12.31
C LEU A 414 -13.05 -6.13 11.96
N ASP A 415 -12.75 -4.89 12.34
CA ASP A 415 -13.66 -3.74 12.22
C ASP A 415 -13.73 -3.21 10.78
N ALA A 416 -12.68 -3.41 9.99
CA ALA A 416 -12.64 -3.05 8.58
C ALA A 416 -13.66 -3.81 7.71
N HIS A 417 -14.24 -4.92 8.22
CA HIS A 417 -15.00 -5.86 7.42
C HIS A 417 -16.41 -6.20 7.96
N ASP A 418 -16.71 -5.97 9.24
CA ASP A 418 -18.03 -6.30 9.83
C ASP A 418 -19.06 -5.15 9.83
N LYS A 419 -18.76 -3.99 9.22
CA LYS A 419 -19.79 -2.96 8.91
C LYS A 419 -20.56 -3.24 7.61
N ILE A 420 -20.65 -4.50 7.23
CA ILE A 420 -21.46 -5.00 6.11
C ILE A 420 -22.37 -6.10 6.68
N SER A 421 -23.33 -5.68 7.49
CA SER A 421 -24.60 -6.38 7.67
C SER A 421 -25.71 -5.36 7.52
#